data_AF-A0A7V3HP14-F1
#
_entry.id   AF-A0A7V3HP14-F1
#
_cell.length_a   1.000
_cell.length_b   1.000
_cell.length_c   1.000
_cell.angle_alpha   90.00
_cell.angle_beta   90.00
_cell.angle_gamma   90.00
#
_symmetry.space_group_name_H-M   'P 1'
#
loop_
_entity.id
_entity.type
_entity.pdbx_description
1 polymer ?
#
loop_
_entity_poly.entity_id
_entity_poly.type
_entity_poly.pdbx_seq_one_letter_code
_entity_poly.pdbx_strand_id
1 'polypeptide(L)'
;DESENPVLAPTRPLWKNALLLAAMVGFLVLVNMGFLGWWRFAWGGGFLLLTVGLSIAWMDKEEAFEWFGETWFYAKLILPLLLGGVLVSGFLLGRPGRPALVPESWVIALVGGNSIWANLFASVAGALMYFATLTEVPILQGLMGSGMGKGPALSMLLAGPAVSLPSMLVLLRVMGWKKTGAYIGIVVVLSTLAGWVYGSLF
;
A
#
# COMPACT_ATOMS: atom_id res chain seq x y z
N ASP A 1 -31.86 -0.12 16.79
CA ASP A 1 -32.34 0.05 15.42
C ASP A 1 -31.22 -0.17 14.42
N GLU A 2 -30.70 -1.39 14.38
CA GLU A 2 -29.80 -1.89 13.31
C GLU A 2 -30.59 -2.88 12.45
N SER A 3 -31.77 -2.47 11.98
CA SER A 3 -32.54 -3.27 11.03
C SER A 3 -31.87 -3.18 9.66
N GLU A 4 -31.19 -4.27 9.31
CA GLU A 4 -31.10 -4.80 7.95
C GLU A 4 -30.99 -3.74 6.84
N ASN A 5 -29.78 -3.24 6.59
CA ASN A 5 -29.49 -2.82 5.23
C ASN A 5 -29.23 -4.11 4.44
N PRO A 6 -30.17 -4.60 3.61
CA PRO A 6 -29.93 -5.82 2.89
C PRO A 6 -28.76 -5.52 1.96
N VAL A 7 -27.61 -6.17 2.17
CA VAL A 7 -26.56 -6.21 1.15
C VAL A 7 -27.28 -6.72 -0.09
N LEU A 8 -27.54 -5.82 -1.05
CA LEU A 8 -28.31 -6.12 -2.25
C LEU A 8 -27.56 -7.25 -2.95
N ALA A 9 -28.04 -8.49 -2.77
CA ALA A 9 -27.44 -9.63 -3.43
C ALA A 9 -27.52 -9.31 -4.92
N PRO A 10 -26.39 -9.32 -5.66
CA PRO A 10 -26.39 -8.90 -7.04
C PRO A 10 -27.42 -9.75 -7.78
N THR A 11 -28.47 -9.09 -8.25
CA THR A 11 -29.56 -9.72 -9.03
C THR A 11 -29.04 -10.29 -10.35
N ARG A 12 -27.83 -9.86 -10.75
CA ARG A 12 -27.13 -10.26 -11.96
C ARG A 12 -26.26 -11.52 -11.78
N PRO A 13 -26.18 -12.37 -12.82
CA PRO A 13 -25.36 -13.58 -12.78
C PRO A 13 -23.87 -13.25 -12.59
N LEU A 14 -23.16 -14.12 -11.84
CA LEU A 14 -21.77 -13.91 -11.42
C LEU A 14 -20.78 -13.61 -12.56
N TRP A 15 -21.01 -14.14 -13.76
CA TRP A 15 -20.13 -13.89 -14.90
C TRP A 15 -20.13 -12.42 -15.34
N LYS A 16 -21.23 -11.68 -15.13
CA LYS A 16 -21.29 -10.24 -15.41
C LYS A 16 -20.42 -9.44 -14.44
N ASN A 17 -20.43 -9.81 -13.15
CA ASN A 17 -19.54 -9.22 -12.15
C ASN A 17 -18.08 -9.54 -12.46
N ALA A 18 -17.78 -10.80 -12.83
CA ALA A 18 -16.44 -11.21 -13.21
C ALA A 18 -15.95 -10.42 -14.44
N LEU A 19 -16.80 -10.20 -15.45
CA LEU A 19 -16.45 -9.42 -16.63
C LEU A 19 -16.24 -7.93 -16.31
N LEU A 20 -17.10 -7.34 -15.47
CA LEU A 20 -16.95 -5.95 -15.02
C LEU A 20 -15.64 -5.77 -14.24
N LEU A 21 -15.34 -6.67 -13.30
CA LEU A 21 -14.09 -6.66 -12.55
C LEU A 21 -12.87 -6.88 -13.46
N ALA A 22 -12.95 -7.80 -14.41
CA ALA A 22 -11.89 -8.02 -15.38
C ALA A 22 -11.64 -6.78 -16.26
N ALA A 23 -12.70 -6.04 -16.63
CA ALA A 23 -12.58 -4.79 -17.36
C ALA A 23 -11.89 -3.70 -16.51
N MET A 24 -12.26 -3.58 -15.23
CA MET A 24 -11.62 -2.64 -14.29
C MET A 24 -10.14 -2.96 -14.07
N VAL A 25 -9.82 -4.23 -13.83
CA VAL A 25 -8.43 -4.69 -13.67
C VAL A 25 -7.65 -4.49 -14.96
N GLY A 26 -8.24 -4.81 -16.11
CA GLY A 26 -7.63 -4.61 -17.42
C GLY A 26 -7.28 -3.14 -17.67
N PHE A 27 -8.19 -2.21 -17.34
CA PHE A 27 -7.91 -0.78 -17.38
C PHE A 27 -6.70 -0.39 -16.53
N LEU A 28 -6.68 -0.78 -15.25
CA LEU A 28 -5.60 -0.44 -14.32
C LEU A 28 -4.24 -0.99 -14.76
N VAL A 29 -4.22 -2.25 -15.18
CA VAL A 29 -3.00 -2.93 -15.62
C VAL A 29 -2.47 -2.30 -16.91
N LEU A 30 -3.32 -2.12 -17.92
CA LEU A 30 -2.87 -1.62 -19.23
C LEU A 30 -2.34 -0.19 -19.15
N VAL A 31 -3.02 0.71 -18.43
CA VAL A 31 -2.57 2.10 -18.29
C VAL A 31 -1.23 2.19 -17.53
N ASN A 32 -0.98 1.28 -16.58
CA ASN A 32 0.24 1.27 -15.79
C ASN A 32 1.40 0.51 -16.46
N MET A 33 1.14 -0.36 -17.44
CA MET A 33 2.18 -1.12 -18.16
C MET A 33 3.07 -0.21 -19.01
N GLY A 34 4.28 0.06 -18.52
CA GLY A 34 5.25 0.97 -19.15
C GLY A 34 5.80 0.50 -20.50
N PHE A 35 5.83 -0.80 -20.78
CA PHE A 35 6.41 -1.33 -22.03
C PHE A 35 5.48 -1.18 -23.25
N LEU A 36 4.20 -0.83 -23.07
CA LEU A 36 3.23 -0.59 -24.16
C LEU A 36 3.36 0.82 -24.79
N GLY A 37 4.28 1.66 -24.33
CA GLY A 37 4.50 3.00 -24.90
C GLY A 37 3.25 3.87 -24.86
N TRP A 38 2.86 4.47 -26.00
CA TRP A 38 1.65 5.28 -26.12
C TRP A 38 0.37 4.44 -26.29
N TRP A 39 0.49 3.19 -26.75
CA TRP A 39 -0.64 2.28 -26.96
C TRP A 39 -1.37 1.90 -25.68
N ARG A 40 -0.73 2.00 -24.52
CA ARG A 40 -1.41 1.83 -23.23
C ARG A 40 -2.59 2.76 -23.03
N PHE A 41 -2.54 3.98 -23.56
CA PHE A 41 -3.65 4.93 -23.43
C PHE A 41 -4.80 4.60 -24.38
N ALA A 42 -4.50 4.08 -25.57
CA ALA A 42 -5.52 3.61 -26.51
C ALA A 42 -6.25 2.39 -25.96
N TRP A 43 -5.50 1.36 -25.54
CA TRP A 43 -6.08 0.15 -24.92
C TRP A 43 -6.73 0.46 -23.57
N GLY A 44 -6.09 1.27 -22.73
CA GLY A 44 -6.65 1.74 -21.47
C GLY A 44 -7.95 2.50 -21.66
N GLY A 45 -8.01 3.42 -22.63
CA GLY A 45 -9.25 4.11 -23.00
C GLY A 45 -10.35 3.15 -23.43
N GLY A 46 -10.02 2.12 -24.22
CA GLY A 46 -10.96 1.06 -24.61
C GLY A 46 -11.52 0.29 -23.42
N PHE A 47 -10.66 -0.13 -22.47
CA PHE A 47 -11.09 -0.83 -21.25
C PHE A 47 -11.87 0.08 -20.28
N LEU A 48 -11.55 1.37 -20.24
CA LEU A 48 -12.31 2.34 -19.47
C LEU A 48 -13.72 2.50 -20.03
N LEU A 49 -13.85 2.70 -21.35
CA LEU A 49 -15.14 2.80 -22.02
C LEU A 49 -15.95 1.51 -21.89
N LEU A 50 -15.28 0.35 -21.96
CA LEU A 50 -15.92 -0.94 -21.68
C LEU A 50 -16.45 -0.98 -20.24
N THR A 51 -15.65 -0.61 -19.25
CA THR A 51 -16.06 -0.58 -17.84
C THR A 51 -17.25 0.34 -17.63
N VAL A 52 -17.21 1.55 -18.18
CA VAL A 52 -18.31 2.53 -18.08
C VAL A 52 -19.56 2.01 -18.80
N GLY A 53 -19.41 1.47 -20.00
CA GLY A 53 -20.52 0.91 -20.79
C GLY A 53 -21.18 -0.28 -20.09
N LEU A 54 -20.40 -1.20 -19.53
CA LEU A 54 -20.91 -2.32 -18.74
C LEU A 54 -21.58 -1.85 -17.45
N SER A 55 -21.03 -0.83 -16.79
CA SER A 55 -21.62 -0.26 -15.58
C SER A 55 -22.99 0.36 -15.87
N ILE A 56 -23.11 1.15 -16.94
CA ILE A 56 -24.38 1.75 -17.34
C ILE A 56 -25.38 0.69 -17.82
N ALA A 57 -24.91 -0.36 -18.51
CA ALA A 57 -25.78 -1.39 -19.05
C ALA A 57 -26.27 -2.38 -17.97
N TRP A 58 -25.49 -2.63 -16.92
CA TRP A 58 -25.72 -3.73 -15.98
C TRP A 58 -25.82 -3.34 -14.51
N MET A 59 -25.56 -2.09 -14.10
CA MET A 59 -25.81 -1.62 -12.73
C MET A 59 -27.14 -0.88 -12.67
N ASP A 60 -27.93 -1.20 -11.65
CA ASP A 60 -29.12 -0.45 -11.32
C ASP A 60 -28.76 0.90 -10.70
N LYS A 61 -29.69 1.86 -10.73
CA LYS A 61 -29.46 3.20 -10.17
C LYS A 61 -29.11 3.13 -8.68
N GLU A 62 -29.78 2.26 -7.94
CA GLU A 62 -29.54 2.04 -6.50
C GLU A 62 -28.13 1.49 -6.26
N GLU A 63 -27.72 0.46 -7.00
CA GLU A 63 -26.37 -0.13 -6.94
C GLU A 63 -25.29 0.92 -7.28
N ALA A 64 -25.53 1.77 -8.29
CA ALA A 64 -24.59 2.83 -8.67
C ALA A 64 -24.46 3.92 -7.59
N PHE A 65 -25.56 4.32 -6.94
CA PHE A 65 -25.53 5.26 -5.83
C PHE A 65 -24.83 4.67 -4.60
N GLU A 66 -25.03 3.39 -4.31
CA GLU A 66 -24.35 2.69 -3.22
C GLU A 66 -22.84 2.59 -3.47
N TRP A 67 -22.43 2.13 -4.66
CA TRP A 67 -21.01 2.08 -5.06
C TRP A 67 -20.33 3.45 -4.99
N PHE A 68 -21.02 4.50 -5.47
CA PHE A 68 -20.51 5.86 -5.39
C PHE A 68 -20.45 6.36 -3.94
N GLY A 69 -21.47 6.04 -3.14
CA GLY A 69 -21.57 6.38 -1.72
C GLY A 69 -20.40 5.79 -0.92
N GLU A 70 -20.14 4.50 -1.08
CA GLU A 70 -19.01 3.79 -0.46
C GLU A 70 -17.68 4.38 -0.92
N THR A 71 -17.49 4.55 -2.23
CA THR A 71 -16.27 5.15 -2.79
C THR A 71 -16.02 6.55 -2.21
N TRP A 72 -17.07 7.36 -2.11
CA TRP A 72 -17.00 8.71 -1.57
C TRP A 72 -16.75 8.75 -0.06
N PHE A 73 -17.33 7.81 0.68
CA PHE A 73 -17.08 7.62 2.11
C PHE A 73 -15.60 7.28 2.36
N TYR A 74 -15.05 6.28 1.68
CA TYR A 74 -13.64 5.93 1.78
C TYR A 74 -12.73 7.07 1.32
N ALA A 75 -13.09 7.77 0.25
CA ALA A 75 -12.33 8.94 -0.21
C ALA A 75 -12.26 10.02 0.89
N LYS A 76 -13.38 10.36 1.52
CA LYS A 76 -13.43 11.33 2.63
C LYS A 76 -12.67 10.88 3.88
N LEU A 77 -12.56 9.57 4.10
CA LEU A 77 -11.80 9.04 5.23
C LEU A 77 -10.30 9.00 4.95
N ILE A 78 -9.91 8.48 3.78
CA ILE A 78 -8.52 8.24 3.41
C ILE A 78 -7.83 9.53 2.98
N LEU A 79 -8.48 10.40 2.18
CA LEU A 79 -7.83 11.60 1.63
C LEU A 79 -7.30 12.56 2.70
N PRO A 80 -8.07 12.96 3.72
CA PRO A 80 -7.56 13.87 4.76
C PRO A 80 -6.45 13.23 5.58
N LEU A 81 -6.60 11.93 5.91
CA LEU A 81 -5.60 11.19 6.66
C LEU A 81 -4.28 11.06 5.88
N LEU A 82 -4.37 10.75 4.59
CA LEU A 82 -3.25 10.65 3.67
C LEU A 82 -2.55 12.01 3.50
N LEU A 83 -3.32 13.06 3.21
CA LEU A 83 -2.77 14.41 3.05
C LEU A 83 -2.10 14.88 4.35
N GLY A 84 -2.75 14.69 5.49
CA GLY A 84 -2.19 14.98 6.81
C GLY A 84 -0.89 14.20 7.06
N GLY A 85 -0.91 12.88 6.81
CA GLY A 85 0.25 12.01 6.98
C GLY A 85 1.43 12.41 6.10
N VAL A 86 1.20 12.71 4.82
CA VAL A 86 2.24 13.14 3.86
C VAL A 86 2.81 14.50 4.22
N LEU A 87 1.97 15.45 4.65
CA LEU A 87 2.42 16.77 5.08
C LEU A 87 3.25 16.67 6.37
N VAL A 88 2.79 15.90 7.35
CA VAL A 88 3.51 15.65 8.61
C VAL A 88 4.83 14.94 8.32
N SER A 89 4.85 13.90 7.48
CA SER A 89 6.09 13.22 7.12
C SER A 89 7.05 14.14 6.38
N GLY A 90 6.57 14.99 5.47
CA GLY A 90 7.41 15.97 4.77
C GLY A 90 7.97 17.05 5.69
N PHE A 91 7.27 17.41 6.77
CA PHE A 91 7.78 18.33 7.79
C PHE A 91 8.79 17.64 8.73
N LEU A 92 8.51 16.40 9.14
CA LEU A 92 9.35 15.63 10.05
C LEU A 92 10.64 15.14 9.40
N LEU A 93 10.52 14.53 8.22
CA LEU A 93 11.62 13.89 7.48
C LEU A 93 12.25 14.84 6.46
N GLY A 94 11.69 16.04 6.32
CA GLY A 94 12.15 17.01 5.34
C GLY A 94 11.85 16.56 3.91
N ARG A 95 12.55 17.19 2.98
CA ARG A 95 12.54 16.85 1.56
C ARG A 95 13.95 17.03 1.03
N PRO A 96 14.30 16.40 -0.11
CA PRO A 96 15.65 16.46 -0.65
C PRO A 96 16.19 17.91 -0.66
N GLY A 97 17.25 18.16 0.11
CA GLY A 97 17.94 19.45 0.19
C GLY A 97 17.34 20.54 1.09
N ARG A 98 16.38 20.26 2.00
CA ARG A 98 15.99 21.20 3.07
C ARG A 98 15.89 20.49 4.44
N PRO A 99 16.20 21.19 5.55
CA PRO A 99 16.33 20.57 6.87
C PRO A 99 15.03 19.94 7.34
N ALA A 100 15.17 18.75 7.93
CA ALA A 100 14.14 17.96 8.59
C ALA A 100 14.15 18.20 10.11
N LEU A 101 13.05 17.90 10.80
CA LEU A 101 13.05 17.84 12.27
C LEU A 101 13.77 16.59 12.80
N VAL A 102 13.69 15.48 12.06
CA VAL A 102 14.47 14.27 12.35
C VAL A 102 15.90 14.49 11.84
N PRO A 103 16.92 14.43 12.71
CA PRO A 103 18.30 14.62 12.28
C PRO A 103 18.71 13.56 11.25
N GLU A 104 19.29 13.99 10.13
CA GLU A 104 19.82 13.09 9.09
C GLU A 104 20.84 12.10 9.67
N SER A 105 21.59 12.52 10.71
CA SER A 105 22.54 11.65 11.41
C SER A 105 21.88 10.40 12.02
N TRP A 106 20.64 10.48 12.49
CA TRP A 106 19.92 9.34 13.04
C TRP A 106 19.49 8.38 11.93
N VAL A 107 19.01 8.92 10.81
CA VAL A 107 18.63 8.13 9.63
C VAL A 107 19.84 7.39 9.09
N ILE A 108 20.96 8.09 8.90
CA ILE A 108 22.22 7.50 8.41
C ILE A 108 22.74 6.44 9.40
N ALA A 109 22.68 6.70 10.71
CA ALA A 109 23.19 5.78 11.71
C ALA A 109 22.37 4.47 11.80
N LEU A 110 21.04 4.56 11.67
CA LEU A 110 20.14 3.41 11.87
C LEU A 110 19.83 2.65 10.58
N VAL A 111 19.62 3.37 9.47
CA VAL A 111 19.14 2.80 8.20
C VAL A 111 19.97 3.26 6.99
N GLY A 112 21.14 3.85 7.22
CA GLY A 112 22.09 4.21 6.16
C GLY A 112 22.86 3.00 5.63
N GLY A 113 23.35 3.11 4.39
CA GLY A 113 24.14 2.07 3.74
C GLY A 113 23.36 0.77 3.51
N ASN A 114 24.03 -0.38 3.60
CA ASN A 114 23.42 -1.69 3.38
C ASN A 114 23.96 -2.77 4.34
N SER A 115 24.13 -2.43 5.61
CA SER A 115 24.49 -3.45 6.61
C SER A 115 23.30 -4.36 6.93
N ILE A 116 23.55 -5.59 7.37
CA ILE A 116 22.48 -6.49 7.83
C ILE A 116 21.71 -5.84 9.00
N TRP A 117 22.41 -5.11 9.87
CA TRP A 117 21.78 -4.40 10.98
C TRP A 117 20.83 -3.28 10.52
N ALA A 118 21.22 -2.50 9.51
CA ALA A 118 20.37 -1.46 8.94
C ALA A 118 19.09 -2.05 8.30
N ASN A 119 19.24 -3.18 7.59
CA ASN A 119 18.10 -3.91 7.01
C ASN A 119 17.19 -4.51 8.10
N LEU A 120 17.78 -5.07 9.16
CA LEU A 120 17.03 -5.63 10.29
C LEU A 120 16.24 -4.55 11.02
N PHE A 121 16.89 -3.42 11.33
CA PHE A 121 16.24 -2.29 11.97
C PHE A 121 15.09 -1.77 11.11
N ALA A 122 15.31 -1.59 9.80
CA ALA A 122 14.28 -1.13 8.87
C ALA A 122 13.11 -2.12 8.75
N SER A 123 13.39 -3.43 8.76
CA SER A 123 12.36 -4.47 8.74
C SER A 123 11.52 -4.48 10.02
N VAL A 124 12.15 -4.35 11.20
CA VAL A 124 11.43 -4.26 12.48
C VAL A 124 10.62 -2.98 12.56
N ALA A 125 11.19 -1.84 12.15
CA ALA A 125 10.49 -0.57 12.09
C ALA A 125 9.27 -0.67 11.16
N GLY A 126 9.43 -1.23 9.96
CA GLY A 126 8.34 -1.50 9.02
C GLY A 126 7.27 -2.40 9.62
N ALA A 127 7.64 -3.52 10.24
CA ALA A 127 6.71 -4.45 10.86
C ALA A 127 5.91 -3.83 12.03
N LEU A 128 6.47 -2.85 12.74
CA LEU A 128 5.77 -2.15 13.83
C LEU A 128 4.90 -1.01 13.31
N MET A 129 5.27 -0.41 12.18
CA MET A 129 4.53 0.69 11.58
C MET A 129 3.24 0.20 10.92
N TYR A 130 2.17 0.98 11.07
CA TYR A 130 0.93 0.80 10.33
C TYR A 130 0.73 2.03 9.44
N PHE A 131 1.09 1.89 8.17
CA PHE A 131 0.87 2.93 7.16
C PHE A 131 -0.09 2.44 6.09
N ALA A 132 -0.85 3.38 5.54
CA ALA A 132 -1.52 3.11 4.27
C ALA A 132 -0.44 2.92 3.20
N THR A 133 -0.62 1.92 2.33
CA THR A 133 0.31 1.65 1.22
C THR A 133 0.59 2.90 0.36
N LEU A 134 -0.39 3.80 0.26
CA LEU A 134 -0.28 5.08 -0.45
C LEU A 134 0.69 6.08 0.22
N THR A 135 0.85 6.03 1.55
CA THR A 135 1.72 6.96 2.30
C THR A 135 3.13 6.41 2.50
N GLU A 136 3.33 5.11 2.31
CA GLU A 136 4.62 4.45 2.51
C GLU A 136 5.67 4.93 1.51
N VAL A 137 5.30 5.12 0.25
CA VAL A 137 6.22 5.60 -0.81
C VAL A 137 6.76 7.00 -0.52
N PRO A 138 5.94 8.04 -0.23
CA PRO A 138 6.46 9.36 0.13
C PRO A 138 7.37 9.35 1.38
N ILE A 139 7.03 8.56 2.40
CA ILE A 139 7.82 8.46 3.63
C ILE A 139 9.21 7.91 3.32
N LEU A 140 9.29 6.83 2.54
CA LEU A 140 10.57 6.25 2.13
C LEU A 140 11.37 7.19 1.24
N GLN A 141 10.72 7.91 0.33
CA GLN A 141 11.41 8.94 -0.46
C GLN A 141 12.01 10.04 0.43
N GLY A 142 11.30 10.44 1.49
CA GLY A 142 11.82 11.34 2.52
C GLY A 142 13.05 10.76 3.21
N LEU A 143 12.94 9.54 3.75
CA LEU A 143 14.05 8.86 4.45
C LEU A 143 15.27 8.64 3.55
N MET A 144 15.06 8.25 2.29
CA MET A 144 16.13 8.11 1.29
C MET A 144 16.76 9.46 0.96
N GLY A 145 15.95 10.52 0.89
CA GLY A 145 16.45 11.90 0.79
C GLY A 145 17.31 12.32 1.99
N SER A 146 17.07 11.73 3.16
CA SER A 146 17.85 11.93 4.40
C SER A 146 18.99 10.91 4.60
N GLY A 147 19.31 10.09 3.60
CA GLY A 147 20.46 9.17 3.63
C GLY A 147 20.16 7.71 3.95
N MET A 148 18.90 7.28 3.96
CA MET A 148 18.53 5.86 4.05
C MET A 148 19.02 5.09 2.81
N GLY A 149 19.56 3.89 3.03
CA GLY A 149 20.01 3.02 1.94
C GLY A 149 18.86 2.30 1.22
N LYS A 150 19.09 1.92 -0.05
CA LYS A 150 18.10 1.21 -0.87
C LYS A 150 17.71 -0.17 -0.30
N GLY A 151 18.67 -0.90 0.26
CA GLY A 151 18.42 -2.20 0.89
C GLY A 151 17.49 -2.07 2.11
N PRO A 152 17.83 -1.24 3.11
CA PRO A 152 16.94 -0.93 4.22
C PRO A 152 15.56 -0.44 3.78
N ALA A 153 15.47 0.37 2.71
CA ALA A 153 14.18 0.82 2.17
C ALA A 153 13.32 -0.35 1.66
N LEU A 154 13.92 -1.31 0.94
CA LEU A 154 13.21 -2.52 0.52
C LEU A 154 12.82 -3.41 1.71
N SER A 155 13.72 -3.58 2.69
CA SER A 155 13.43 -4.33 3.91
C SER A 155 12.19 -3.80 4.63
N MET A 156 12.05 -2.46 4.71
CA MET A 156 10.90 -1.80 5.31
C MET A 156 9.61 -2.04 4.49
N LEU A 157 9.68 -1.86 3.15
CA LEU A 157 8.56 -2.08 2.22
C LEU A 157 8.00 -3.50 2.24
N LEU A 158 8.87 -4.49 2.44
CA LEU A 158 8.44 -5.89 2.50
C LEU A 158 7.80 -6.23 3.85
N ALA A 159 8.27 -5.62 4.93
CA ALA A 159 7.79 -5.91 6.28
C ALA A 159 6.44 -5.26 6.58
N GLY A 160 6.24 -4.00 6.18
CA GLY A 160 5.05 -3.19 6.48
C GLY A 160 3.70 -3.84 6.12
N PRO A 161 3.47 -4.29 4.88
CA PRO A 161 2.20 -4.93 4.51
C PRO A 161 2.06 -6.36 5.06
N ALA A 162 3.18 -7.02 5.38
CA ALA A 162 3.18 -8.39 5.88
C ALA A 162 2.78 -8.47 7.36
N VAL A 163 3.22 -7.51 8.18
CA VAL A 163 2.92 -7.44 9.61
C VAL A 163 2.81 -5.98 10.05
N SER A 164 1.83 -5.69 10.90
CA SER A 164 1.68 -4.40 11.59
C SER A 164 1.29 -4.62 13.05
N LEU A 165 1.48 -3.63 13.92
CA LEU A 165 1.05 -3.72 15.33
C LEU A 165 -0.42 -4.18 15.50
N PRO A 166 -1.41 -3.64 14.75
CA PRO A 166 -2.79 -4.12 14.83
C PRO A 166 -2.92 -5.60 14.44
N SER A 167 -2.28 -6.03 13.35
CA SER A 167 -2.38 -7.42 12.91
C SER A 167 -1.69 -8.39 13.87
N MET A 168 -0.56 -7.99 14.47
CA MET A 168 0.10 -8.78 15.52
C MET A 168 -0.83 -9.02 16.72
N LEU A 169 -1.55 -7.99 17.19
CA LEU A 169 -2.48 -8.11 18.30
C LEU A 169 -3.64 -9.07 18.00
N VAL A 170 -4.16 -9.04 16.77
CA VAL A 170 -5.19 -9.97 16.31
C VAL A 170 -4.63 -11.39 16.24
N LEU A 171 -3.45 -11.58 15.63
CA LEU A 171 -2.81 -12.88 15.50
C LEU A 171 -2.47 -13.50 16.86
N LEU A 172 -2.05 -12.69 17.84
CA LEU A 172 -1.82 -13.16 19.21
C LEU A 172 -3.07 -13.77 19.83
N ARG A 173 -4.24 -13.17 19.59
CA ARG A 173 -5.53 -13.70 20.09
C ARG A 173 -5.97 -14.97 19.36
N VAL A 174 -5.71 -15.07 18.06
CA VAL A 174 -6.19 -16.18 17.22
C VAL A 174 -5.26 -17.40 17.27
N MET A 175 -3.94 -17.19 17.17
CA MET A 175 -2.96 -18.27 17.02
C MET A 175 -2.11 -18.53 18.27
N GLY A 176 -2.14 -17.61 19.24
CA GLY A 176 -1.32 -17.65 20.45
C GLY A 176 0.13 -17.22 20.22
N TRP A 177 0.83 -16.93 21.32
CA TRP A 177 2.17 -16.32 21.33
C TRP A 177 3.22 -17.05 20.50
N LYS A 178 3.27 -18.39 20.56
CA LYS A 178 4.31 -19.18 19.87
C LYS A 178 4.22 -19.07 18.35
N LYS A 179 3.02 -19.22 17.78
CA LYS A 179 2.81 -19.18 16.33
C LYS A 179 2.96 -17.76 15.79
N THR A 180 2.43 -16.78 16.52
CA THR A 180 2.55 -15.37 16.13
C THR A 180 3.99 -14.89 16.18
N GLY A 181 4.75 -15.25 17.22
CA GLY A 181 6.19 -14.94 17.28
C GLY A 181 6.98 -15.55 16.14
N ALA A 182 6.70 -16.81 15.78
CA ALA A 182 7.34 -17.46 14.63
C ALA A 182 7.00 -16.75 13.31
N TYR A 183 5.73 -16.38 13.09
CA TYR A 183 5.31 -15.66 11.89
C TYR A 183 6.02 -14.30 11.77
N ILE A 184 6.01 -13.49 12.84
CA ILE A 184 6.68 -12.18 12.86
C ILE A 184 8.18 -12.35 12.60
N GLY A 185 8.81 -13.32 13.26
CA GLY A 185 10.24 -13.61 13.09
C GLY A 185 10.59 -13.98 11.66
N ILE A 186 9.78 -14.84 11.01
CA ILE A 186 9.99 -15.23 9.61
C ILE A 186 9.87 -14.01 8.69
N VAL A 187 8.83 -13.19 8.86
CA VAL A 187 8.66 -11.98 8.04
C VAL A 187 9.86 -11.05 8.21
N VAL A 188 10.25 -10.74 9.45
CA VAL A 188 11.37 -9.84 9.71
C VAL A 188 12.67 -10.37 9.10
N VAL A 189 12.96 -11.65 9.27
CA VAL A 189 14.17 -12.29 8.70
C VAL A 189 14.15 -12.26 7.18
N LEU A 190 13.05 -12.66 6.55
CA LEU A 190 12.96 -12.69 5.08
C LEU A 190 13.04 -11.29 4.47
N SER A 191 12.34 -10.31 5.04
CA SER A 191 12.41 -8.92 4.61
C SER A 191 13.84 -8.35 4.74
N THR A 192 14.50 -8.61 5.87
CA THR A 192 15.89 -8.21 6.12
C THR A 192 16.84 -8.80 5.08
N LEU A 193 16.74 -10.11 4.83
CA LEU A 193 17.60 -10.79 3.87
C LEU A 193 17.34 -10.30 2.45
N ALA A 194 16.07 -10.14 2.05
CA ALA A 194 15.71 -9.64 0.74
C ALA A 194 16.24 -8.22 0.49
N GLY A 195 16.08 -7.31 1.45
CA GLY A 195 16.62 -5.95 1.33
C GLY A 195 18.15 -5.92 1.35
N TRP A 196 18.79 -6.73 2.20
CA TRP A 196 20.25 -6.82 2.24
C TRP A 196 20.83 -7.33 0.91
N VAL A 197 20.25 -8.40 0.36
CA VAL A 197 20.63 -8.94 -0.95
C VAL A 197 20.39 -7.88 -2.03
N TYR A 198 19.22 -7.26 -2.06
CA TYR A 198 18.91 -6.23 -3.04
C TYR A 198 19.89 -5.05 -3.01
N GLY A 199 20.17 -4.49 -1.83
CA GLY A 199 21.12 -3.38 -1.69
C GLY A 199 22.59 -3.79 -1.91
N SER A 200 22.88 -5.09 -2.02
CA SER A 200 24.21 -5.57 -2.40
C SER A 200 24.37 -5.69 -3.92
N LEU A 201 23.25 -5.84 -4.64
CA LEU A 201 23.21 -5.97 -6.10
C LEU A 201 23.04 -4.63 -6.82
N PHE A 202 22.43 -3.62 -6.18
CA PHE A 202 22.03 -2.33 -6.79
C PHE A 202 22.31 -1.11 -5.88
#